data_AF-A0A7C7MNP0-F1
#
_entry.id   AF-A0A7C7MNP0-F1
#
_cell.length_a   1.000
_cell.length_b   1.000
_cell.length_c   1.000
_cell.angle_alpha   90.00
_cell.angle_beta   90.00
_cell.angle_gamma   90.00
#
_symmetry.space_group_name_H-M   'P 1'
#
loop_
_entity.id
_entity.type
_entity.pdbx_description
1 polymer ?
#
loop_
_entity_poly.entity_id
_entity_poly.type
_entity_poly.pdbx_seq_one_letter_code
_entity_poly.pdbx_strand_id
1 'polypeptide(L)'
;MNNEIESVASLLPKLSEKHQELTATEESIAWVWGLLGNYRPGDIHDTGDGVMLQKVTFDTARCIRVFDHPGPMYELSMLQSLFDNAKANLEIGLCTVITPVSEEVGEEMAAKSQATTPKEKRAAEAPSASKEATNKSDYNFGMEVA
;
A
#
# COMPACT_ATOMS: atom_id res chain seq x y z
N MET A 1 -25.43 13.36 23.68
CA MET A 1 -24.87 12.16 23.03
C MET A 1 -23.60 12.63 22.34
N ASN A 2 -22.45 12.28 22.90
CA ASN A 2 -21.18 12.53 22.21
C ASN A 2 -21.14 11.52 21.07
N ASN A 3 -21.33 11.96 19.84
CA ASN A 3 -20.93 11.17 18.68
C ASN A 3 -19.41 11.19 18.67
N GLU A 4 -18.79 10.36 19.50
CA GLU A 4 -17.42 9.95 19.23
C GLU A 4 -17.49 9.25 17.88
N ILE A 5 -16.91 9.90 16.85
CA ILE A 5 -16.72 9.25 15.57
C ILE A 5 -15.81 8.07 15.88
N GLU A 6 -16.35 6.85 15.87
CA GLU A 6 -15.53 5.65 15.93
C GLU A 6 -14.49 5.75 14.81
N SER A 7 -13.23 5.73 15.22
CA SER A 7 -12.11 5.79 14.28
C SER A 7 -12.21 4.60 13.33
N VAL A 8 -11.86 4.78 12.06
CA VAL A 8 -11.73 3.64 11.12
C VAL A 8 -10.79 2.56 11.70
N ALA A 9 -9.81 2.95 12.52
CA ALA A 9 -8.93 2.02 13.22
C ALA A 9 -9.67 1.07 14.17
N SER A 10 -10.77 1.49 14.81
CA SER A 10 -11.54 0.63 15.71
C SER A 10 -12.41 -0.39 14.97
N LEU A 11 -12.60 -0.22 13.66
CA LEU A 11 -13.35 -1.14 12.80
C LEU A 11 -12.47 -2.24 12.22
N LEU A 12 -11.14 -2.16 12.38
CA LEU A 12 -10.21 -3.10 11.77
C LEU A 12 -10.31 -4.49 12.41
N PRO A 13 -10.24 -5.56 11.61
CA PRO A 13 -10.20 -6.92 12.12
C PRO A 13 -8.89 -7.16 12.88
N LYS A 14 -8.94 -7.99 13.92
CA LYS A 14 -7.74 -8.43 14.64
C LYS A 14 -6.95 -9.43 13.80
N LEU A 15 -5.63 -9.22 13.68
CA LEU A 15 -4.74 -10.18 13.05
C LEU A 15 -4.47 -11.37 13.97
N SER A 16 -4.35 -12.56 13.37
CA SER A 16 -3.82 -13.74 14.08
C SER A 16 -2.31 -13.62 14.29
N GLU A 17 -1.77 -14.38 15.25
CA GLU A 17 -0.33 -14.41 15.55
C GLU A 17 0.51 -14.70 14.30
N LYS A 18 0.11 -15.69 13.50
CA LYS A 18 0.79 -16.03 12.23
C LYS A 18 0.89 -14.83 11.28
N HIS A 19 -0.14 -14.01 11.21
CA HIS A 19 -0.13 -12.83 10.33
C HIS A 19 0.71 -11.70 10.91
N GLN A 20 0.75 -11.55 12.23
CA GLN A 20 1.66 -10.61 12.90
C GLN A 20 3.13 -10.98 12.63
N GLU A 21 3.48 -12.27 12.68
CA GLU A 21 4.83 -12.76 12.34
C GLU A 21 5.25 -12.39 10.91
N LEU A 22 4.33 -12.49 9.94
CA LEU A 22 4.61 -12.09 8.55
C LEU A 22 4.94 -10.60 8.44
N THR A 23 4.30 -9.76 9.25
CA THR A 23 4.56 -8.31 9.26
C THR A 23 5.83 -7.90 10.01
N ALA A 24 6.45 -8.82 10.75
CA ALA A 24 7.65 -8.56 11.55
C ALA A 24 8.97 -8.96 10.86
N THR A 25 8.92 -9.44 9.61
CA THR A 25 10.12 -9.87 8.88
C THR A 25 10.98 -8.67 8.42
N GLU A 26 12.27 -8.90 8.18
CA GLU A 26 13.16 -7.88 7.63
C GLU A 26 12.70 -7.36 6.26
N GLU A 27 12.15 -8.25 5.42
CA GLU A 27 11.57 -7.88 4.11
C GLU A 27 10.38 -6.95 4.28
N SER A 28 9.48 -7.28 5.20
CA SER A 28 8.31 -6.45 5.55
C SER A 28 8.73 -5.06 6.05
N ILE A 29 9.74 -4.99 6.92
CA ILE A 29 10.27 -3.71 7.43
C ILE A 29 10.93 -2.91 6.30
N ALA A 30 11.74 -3.57 5.46
CA ALA A 30 12.39 -2.93 4.32
C ALA A 30 11.38 -2.40 3.30
N TRP A 31 10.25 -3.10 3.10
CA TRP A 31 9.17 -2.64 2.24
C TRP A 31 8.57 -1.32 2.75
N VAL A 32 8.29 -1.19 4.05
CA VAL A 32 7.76 0.06 4.64
C VAL A 32 8.72 1.22 4.40
N TRP A 33 10.01 1.03 4.68
CA TRP A 33 11.02 2.07 4.45
C TRP A 33 11.26 2.34 2.96
N GLY A 34 11.08 1.35 2.09
CA GLY A 34 11.09 1.54 0.64
C GLY A 34 9.93 2.43 0.18
N LEU A 35 8.71 2.17 0.67
CA LEU A 35 7.54 3.01 0.41
C LEU A 35 7.77 4.43 0.92
N LEU A 36 8.25 4.61 2.15
CA LEU A 36 8.49 5.94 2.71
C LEU A 36 9.69 6.65 2.08
N GLY A 37 10.69 5.93 1.56
CA GLY A 37 11.87 6.52 0.92
C GLY A 37 11.65 6.93 -0.54
N ASN A 38 10.78 6.21 -1.26
CA ASN A 38 10.59 6.41 -2.71
C ASN A 38 9.57 7.51 -3.06
N TYR A 39 8.72 7.89 -2.12
CA TYR A 39 7.65 8.87 -2.34
C TYR A 39 8.03 10.24 -1.76
N ARG A 40 7.53 11.33 -2.35
CA ARG A 40 7.59 12.67 -1.75
C ARG A 40 6.40 12.88 -0.80
N PRO A 41 6.52 13.74 0.23
CA PRO A 41 5.36 14.15 1.00
C PRO A 41 4.22 14.63 0.09
N GLY A 42 3.02 14.09 0.29
CA GLY A 42 1.83 14.36 -0.51
C GLY A 42 1.54 13.30 -1.58
N ASP A 43 2.53 12.53 -2.02
CA ASP A 43 2.35 11.49 -3.04
C ASP A 43 1.47 10.34 -2.49
N ILE A 44 0.75 9.69 -3.42
CA ILE A 44 -0.22 8.63 -3.11
C ILE A 44 0.32 7.29 -3.61
N HIS A 45 0.30 6.29 -2.74
CA HIS A 45 0.52 4.89 -3.05
C HIS A 45 -0.82 4.14 -3.01
N ASP A 46 -1.19 3.53 -4.13
CA ASP A 46 -2.28 2.55 -4.18
C ASP A 46 -1.68 1.16 -3.95
N THR A 47 -2.16 0.44 -2.95
CA THR A 47 -1.68 -0.91 -2.65
C THR A 47 -2.18 -1.93 -3.67
N GLY A 48 -3.19 -1.58 -4.47
CA GLY A 48 -3.88 -2.51 -5.38
C GLY A 48 -4.94 -3.39 -4.71
N ASP A 49 -4.96 -3.39 -3.37
CA ASP A 49 -5.85 -4.20 -2.53
C ASP A 49 -6.91 -3.35 -1.82
N GLY A 50 -7.24 -2.19 -2.40
CA GLY A 50 -8.33 -1.35 -1.95
C GLY A 50 -8.01 -0.39 -0.82
N VAL A 51 -6.72 -0.20 -0.51
CA VAL A 51 -6.21 0.79 0.44
C VAL A 51 -5.37 1.82 -0.33
N MET A 52 -5.60 3.11 -0.07
CA MET A 52 -4.74 4.18 -0.58
C MET A 52 -4.04 4.90 0.56
N LEU A 53 -2.72 4.98 0.44
CA LEU A 53 -1.84 5.63 1.40
C LEU A 53 -1.30 6.94 0.81
N GLN A 54 -1.23 7.98 1.64
CA GLN A 54 -0.53 9.21 1.32
C GLN A 54 0.72 9.31 2.20
N LYS A 55 1.88 9.64 1.63
CA LYS A 55 3.05 9.94 2.43
C LYS A 55 2.90 11.32 3.09
N VAL A 56 3.11 11.40 4.41
CA VAL A 56 2.99 12.65 5.18
C VAL A 56 4.35 13.24 5.51
N THR A 57 5.23 12.45 6.13
CA THR A 57 6.60 12.84 6.52
C THR A 57 7.60 11.79 6.04
N PHE A 58 8.80 11.74 6.61
CA PHE A 58 9.80 10.71 6.29
C PHE A 58 9.49 9.36 6.94
N ASP A 59 8.76 9.35 8.04
CA ASP A 59 8.42 8.16 8.85
C ASP A 59 6.91 7.92 8.96
N THR A 60 6.09 8.76 8.30
CA THR A 60 4.63 8.74 8.48
C THR A 60 3.92 8.64 7.14
N ALA A 61 3.00 7.69 7.06
CA ALA A 61 1.98 7.59 6.02
C ALA A 61 0.58 7.74 6.63
N ARG A 62 -0.39 8.09 5.80
CA ARG A 62 -1.80 8.24 6.19
C ARG A 62 -2.68 7.42 5.26
N CYS A 63 -3.57 6.62 5.82
CA CYS A 63 -4.64 6.01 5.05
C CYS A 63 -5.68 7.06 4.68
N ILE A 64 -5.78 7.40 3.40
CA ILE A 64 -6.76 8.38 2.89
C ILE A 64 -8.04 7.71 2.38
N ARG A 65 -7.97 6.43 2.03
CA ARG A 65 -9.13 5.65 1.55
C ARG A 65 -8.96 4.18 1.86
N VAL A 66 -10.05 3.54 2.26
CA VAL A 66 -10.18 2.08 2.31
C VAL A 66 -11.55 1.71 1.75
N PHE A 67 -11.63 0.62 1.00
CA PHE A 67 -12.92 0.09 0.55
C PHE A 67 -13.66 -0.63 1.69
N ASP A 68 -14.98 -0.49 1.73
CA ASP A 68 -15.87 -1.17 2.68
C ASP A 68 -16.06 -2.64 2.30
N HIS A 69 -15.00 -3.42 2.49
CA HIS A 69 -14.99 -4.84 2.18
C HIS A 69 -14.00 -5.57 3.11
N PRO A 70 -14.27 -6.84 3.51
CA PRO A 70 -13.42 -7.57 4.46
C PRO A 70 -11.94 -7.64 4.05
N GLY A 71 -11.65 -7.82 2.76
CA GLY A 71 -10.29 -7.87 2.22
C GLY A 71 -9.49 -6.57 2.46
N PRO A 72 -9.93 -5.43 1.91
CA PRO A 72 -9.30 -4.12 2.16
C PRO A 72 -9.19 -3.73 3.64
N MET A 73 -10.19 -4.06 4.46
CA MET A 73 -10.14 -3.82 5.91
C MET A 73 -9.06 -4.68 6.59
N TYR A 74 -8.93 -5.93 6.16
CA TYR A 74 -7.86 -6.82 6.61
C TYR A 74 -6.48 -6.34 6.15
N GLU A 75 -6.35 -5.89 4.90
CA GLU A 75 -5.11 -5.31 4.38
C GLU A 75 -4.69 -4.07 5.18
N LEU A 76 -5.63 -3.19 5.53
CA LEU A 76 -5.33 -2.05 6.39
C LEU A 76 -4.85 -2.46 7.79
N SER A 77 -5.36 -3.57 8.33
CA SER A 77 -4.86 -4.16 9.59
C SER A 77 -3.43 -4.70 9.45
N MET A 78 -3.13 -5.38 8.33
CA MET A 78 -1.77 -5.82 7.99
C MET A 78 -0.80 -4.64 7.88
N LEU A 79 -1.19 -3.58 7.18
CA LEU A 79 -0.41 -2.35 7.05
C LEU A 79 -0.17 -1.68 8.40
N GLN A 80 -1.16 -1.63 9.29
CA GLN A 80 -0.97 -1.11 10.64
C GLN A 80 0.12 -1.89 11.38
N SER A 81 0.05 -3.22 11.36
CA SER A 81 1.06 -4.08 11.98
C SER A 81 2.45 -3.95 11.33
N LEU A 82 2.53 -3.78 10.01
CA LEU A 82 3.79 -3.54 9.28
C LEU A 82 4.47 -2.26 9.75
N PHE A 83 3.73 -1.16 9.82
CA PHE A 83 4.27 0.14 10.26
C PHE A 83 4.71 0.11 11.73
N ASP A 84 3.92 -0.53 12.61
CA ASP A 84 4.26 -0.69 14.03
C ASP A 84 5.57 -1.48 14.24
N ASN A 85 5.78 -2.53 13.44
CA ASN A 85 7.01 -3.32 13.45
C ASN A 85 8.19 -2.55 12.88
N ALA A 86 7.98 -1.79 11.80
CA ALA A 86 9.00 -0.94 11.17
C ALA A 86 9.37 0.31 12.01
N LYS A 87 8.66 0.57 13.11
CA LYS A 87 8.79 1.80 13.93
C LYS A 87 8.51 3.07 13.13
N ALA A 88 7.56 2.98 12.22
CA ALA A 88 6.99 4.07 11.44
C ALA A 88 5.54 4.33 11.87
N ASN A 89 4.96 5.44 11.44
CA ASN A 89 3.60 5.82 11.80
C ASN A 89 2.63 5.61 10.62
N LEU A 90 1.51 4.94 10.90
CA LEU A 90 0.36 4.88 10.00
C LEU A 90 -0.83 5.60 10.63
N GLU A 91 -1.21 6.74 10.08
CA GLU A 91 -2.38 7.49 10.53
C GLU A 91 -3.67 6.91 9.93
N ILE A 92 -4.62 6.54 10.80
CA ILE A 92 -5.93 6.01 10.43
C ILE A 92 -7.00 6.79 11.20
N GLY A 93 -8.04 7.29 10.51
CA GLY A 93 -9.27 7.77 11.13
C GLY A 93 -9.66 9.24 10.90
N LEU A 94 -8.71 10.20 10.86
CA LEU A 94 -9.09 11.63 10.69
C LEU A 94 -9.42 12.02 9.25
N CYS A 95 -8.80 11.37 8.27
CA CYS A 95 -9.00 11.65 6.84
C CYS A 95 -9.28 10.39 6.02
N THR A 96 -9.52 9.25 6.69
CA THR A 96 -9.73 7.97 6.02
C THR A 96 -11.17 7.90 5.52
N VAL A 97 -11.33 7.87 4.20
CA VAL A 97 -12.65 7.69 3.58
C VAL A 97 -12.94 6.20 3.40
N ILE A 98 -13.96 5.70 4.10
CA ILE A 98 -14.54 4.38 3.80
C ILE A 98 -15.37 4.50 2.53
N THR A 99 -14.95 3.83 1.47
CA THR A 99 -15.60 3.90 0.16
C THR A 99 -16.39 2.62 -0.08
N PRO A 100 -17.70 2.68 -0.38
CA PRO A 100 -18.46 1.51 -0.76
C PRO A 100 -17.84 0.83 -1.99
N VAL A 101 -17.87 -0.51 -2.01
CA VAL A 101 -17.46 -1.27 -3.19
C VAL A 101 -18.60 -1.29 -4.21
N SER A 102 -18.32 -0.94 -5.47
CA SER A 102 -19.28 -1.14 -6.57
C SER A 102 -19.36 -2.62 -6.92
N GLU A 103 -20.48 -3.06 -7.52
CA GLU A 103 -20.67 -4.47 -7.91
C GLU A 103 -19.51 -4.98 -8.79
N GLU A 104 -19.07 -4.20 -9.77
CA GLU A 104 -17.95 -4.51 -10.67
C GLU A 104 -16.62 -4.73 -9.94
N VAL A 105 -16.30 -3.87 -8.95
CA VAL A 105 -15.07 -3.96 -8.17
C VAL A 105 -15.14 -5.12 -7.18
N GLY A 106 -16.33 -5.39 -6.64
CA GLY A 106 -16.57 -6.52 -5.75
C GLY A 106 -16.31 -7.87 -6.43
N GLU A 107 -16.74 -8.02 -7.69
CA GLU A 107 -16.49 -9.21 -8.49
C GLU A 107 -14.99 -9.42 -8.76
N GLU A 108 -14.24 -8.34 -9.08
CA GLU A 108 -12.79 -8.41 -9.31
C GLU A 108 -12.02 -8.82 -8.03
N MET A 109 -12.39 -8.26 -6.88
CA MET A 109 -11.76 -8.60 -5.58
C MET A 109 -12.07 -10.03 -5.14
N ALA A 110 -13.29 -10.51 -5.40
CA ALA A 110 -13.67 -11.89 -5.15
C ALA A 110 -12.86 -12.86 -6.03
N ALA A 111 -12.63 -12.52 -7.30
CA ALA A 111 -11.82 -13.31 -8.22
C ALA A 111 -10.34 -13.41 -7.76
N LYS A 112 -9.76 -12.30 -7.27
CA LYS A 112 -8.38 -12.29 -6.72
C LYS A 112 -8.25 -13.18 -5.48
N SER A 113 -9.26 -13.19 -4.61
CA SER A 113 -9.28 -14.01 -3.38
C SER A 113 -9.33 -15.53 -3.65
N GLN A 114 -9.83 -15.95 -4.82
CA GLN A 114 -9.93 -17.36 -5.20
C GLN A 114 -8.67 -17.89 -5.94
N ALA A 115 -7.75 -17.02 -6.34
CA ALA A 115 -6.56 -17.40 -7.10
C ALA A 115 -5.39 -17.92 -6.23
N THR A 116 -5.45 -17.82 -4.90
CA THR A 116 -4.37 -18.28 -4.01
C THR A 116 -4.67 -19.64 -3.38
N THR A 117 -4.37 -20.71 -4.11
CA THR A 117 -3.87 -21.97 -3.52
C THR A 117 -2.48 -22.29 -4.08
N PRO A 118 -1.60 -22.96 -3.31
CA PRO A 118 -0.16 -22.66 -3.33
C PRO A 118 0.58 -23.29 -4.50
N LYS A 119 1.34 -22.48 -5.25
CA LYS A 119 2.54 -22.95 -5.96
C LYS A 119 3.69 -21.96 -5.81
N GLU A 120 4.65 -22.45 -5.04
CA GLU A 120 6.04 -22.06 -4.91
C GLU A 120 6.71 -21.54 -6.21
N LYS A 121 7.61 -20.56 -6.01
CA LYS A 121 8.67 -20.03 -6.89
C LYS A 121 8.31 -18.93 -7.90
N ARG A 122 8.71 -17.70 -7.55
CA ARG A 122 9.73 -16.93 -8.31
C ARG A 122 10.18 -15.75 -7.43
N ALA A 123 11.28 -15.91 -6.70
CA ALA A 123 12.62 -15.51 -7.13
C ALA A 123 12.68 -14.01 -7.48
N ALA A 124 13.38 -13.30 -6.58
CA ALA A 124 13.79 -11.91 -6.69
C ALA A 124 14.26 -11.54 -8.11
N GLU A 125 13.73 -10.44 -8.63
CA GLU A 125 14.41 -9.65 -9.66
C GLU A 125 14.65 -8.25 -9.11
N ALA A 126 15.83 -8.09 -8.50
CA ALA A 126 16.48 -6.79 -8.46
C ALA A 126 16.78 -6.35 -9.91
N PRO A 127 16.64 -5.07 -10.26
CA PRO A 127 16.89 -4.62 -11.63
C PRO A 127 18.40 -4.67 -11.90
N SER A 128 18.82 -5.64 -12.71
CA SER A 128 20.20 -5.74 -13.19
C SER A 128 20.40 -4.84 -14.41
N ALA A 129 21.40 -3.98 -14.33
CA ALA A 129 21.84 -3.14 -15.43
C ALA A 129 22.64 -3.99 -16.45
N SER A 130 22.29 -3.89 -17.74
CA SER A 130 23.20 -4.13 -18.88
C SER A 130 22.64 -3.56 -20.20
N LYS A 131 23.20 -2.41 -20.57
CA LYS A 131 23.65 -1.97 -21.91
C LYS A 131 22.84 -2.39 -23.17
N GLU A 132 22.13 -1.38 -23.69
CA GLU A 132 22.29 -0.78 -25.03
C GLU A 132 22.11 -1.65 -26.28
N ALA A 133 21.01 -1.41 -27.00
CA ALA A 133 20.98 -1.43 -28.47
C ALA A 133 19.97 -0.39 -28.99
N THR A 134 20.52 0.59 -29.69
CA THR A 134 19.93 1.63 -30.53
C THR A 134 18.54 1.37 -31.11
N ASN A 135 17.63 2.32 -30.89
CA ASN A 135 16.71 2.76 -31.95
C ASN A 135 16.54 4.27 -31.86
N LYS A 136 16.93 4.97 -32.94
CA LYS A 136 16.68 6.41 -33.11
C LYS A 136 15.17 6.63 -33.17
N SER A 137 14.66 7.52 -32.32
CA SER A 137 13.47 8.30 -32.65
C SER A 137 13.73 9.75 -32.25
N ASP A 138 13.71 10.60 -33.27
CA ASP A 138 13.94 12.03 -33.18
C ASP A 138 12.81 12.72 -32.42
N TYR A 139 13.07 13.19 -31.21
CA TYR A 139 12.24 14.20 -30.54
C TYR A 139 13.13 15.24 -29.88
N ASN A 140 13.42 16.30 -30.65
CA ASN A 140 14.03 17.54 -30.19
C ASN A 140 13.01 18.34 -29.38
N PHE A 141 13.17 18.40 -28.06
CA PHE A 141 12.60 19.50 -27.28
C PHE A 141 13.61 20.63 -27.25
N GLY A 142 13.41 21.59 -28.16
CA GLY A 142 14.09 22.87 -28.14
C GLY A 142 13.69 23.65 -26.88
N MET A 143 14.69 23.97 -26.06
CA MET A 143 14.57 25.01 -25.04
C MET A 143 15.94 25.67 -24.91
N GLU A 144 16.24 26.60 -25.82
CA GLU A 144 17.31 27.55 -25.59
C GLU A 144 16.82 28.59 -24.57
N VAL A 145 17.54 28.68 -23.45
CA VAL A 145 17.51 29.80 -22.52
C VAL A 145 18.83 30.55 -22.68
N ALA A 146 18.76 31.69 -23.36
CA ALA A 146 19.71 32.81 -23.26
C ALA A 146 18.99 34.09 -23.70
#